data_AF-A0A151Y5I5-F1
#
_entry.id   AF-A0A151Y5I5-F1
#
_cell.length_a   1.000
_cell.length_b   1.000
_cell.length_c   1.000
_cell.angle_alpha   90.00
_cell.angle_beta   90.00
_cell.angle_gamma   90.00
#
_symmetry.space_group_name_H-M   'P 1'
#
loop_
_entity.id
_entity.type
_entity.pdbx_description
1 polymer ?
#
loop_
_entity_poly.entity_id
_entity_poly.type
_entity_poly.pdbx_seq_one_letter_code
_entity_poly.pdbx_strand_id
1 'polypeptide(L)'
;MENLLKIGGLLAVLVVPIFLAHLNNRLAHLKHSKDSKAEALKLADEFESSELEKRSNLYKDRLAKSLFNNEALTYSEAKFFTKYENADMWVGEYVKVRNRLKRERDEDGTLIEFKARAKWYTILLSLFGYIAFAFVGLIPFYKAQKYMDWILSYYDKGMLLSVFIIVALHAICLAAAFLCLKYVERCADAGIFMNDFYKYAFKVENIEEQDIGEIDKVA
;
A
#
# COMPACT_ATOMS: atom_id res chain seq x y z
N MET A 1 54.03 -30.28 -22.37
CA MET A 1 52.85 -29.97 -23.21
C MET A 1 51.61 -30.74 -22.73
N GLU A 2 51.71 -32.05 -22.43
CA GLU A 2 50.60 -32.85 -21.89
C GLU A 2 50.00 -32.38 -20.55
N ASN A 3 50.82 -31.99 -19.58
CA ASN A 3 50.30 -31.59 -18.25
C ASN A 3 49.49 -30.29 -18.29
N LEU A 4 49.85 -29.35 -19.18
CA LEU A 4 49.08 -28.12 -19.41
C LEU A 4 47.75 -28.40 -20.12
N LEU A 5 47.73 -29.35 -21.06
CA LEU A 5 46.50 -29.81 -21.71
C LEU A 5 45.55 -30.53 -20.75
N LYS A 6 46.07 -31.35 -19.82
CA LYS A 6 45.27 -32.01 -18.78
C LYS A 6 44.68 -31.02 -17.77
N ILE A 7 45.47 -30.03 -17.32
CA ILE A 7 45.00 -28.98 -16.41
C ILE A 7 44.01 -28.03 -17.11
N GLY A 8 44.28 -27.67 -18.37
CA GLY A 8 43.38 -26.85 -19.19
C GLY A 8 42.07 -27.57 -19.52
N GLY A 9 42.11 -28.87 -19.80
CA GLY A 9 40.91 -29.69 -19.99
C GLY A 9 40.06 -29.80 -18.71
N LEU A 10 40.70 -29.99 -17.55
CA LEU A 10 40.00 -30.03 -16.26
C LEU A 10 39.35 -28.68 -15.91
N LEU A 11 40.06 -27.56 -16.15
CA LEU A 11 39.53 -26.22 -15.96
C LEU A 11 38.39 -25.91 -16.94
N ALA A 12 38.50 -26.32 -18.21
CA ALA A 12 37.44 -26.13 -19.18
C ALA A 12 36.16 -26.90 -18.80
N VAL A 13 36.29 -28.16 -18.33
CA VAL A 13 35.15 -28.98 -17.89
C VAL A 13 34.46 -28.37 -16.66
N LEU A 14 35.17 -27.66 -15.79
CA LEU A 14 34.59 -27.00 -14.63
C LEU A 14 34.01 -25.61 -14.95
N VAL A 15 34.73 -24.80 -15.72
CA VAL A 15 34.39 -23.40 -15.95
C VAL A 15 33.32 -23.24 -17.02
N VAL A 16 33.36 -24.06 -18.08
CA VAL A 16 32.41 -23.92 -19.21
C VAL A 16 30.96 -24.16 -18.78
N PRO A 17 30.61 -25.19 -17.99
CA PRO A 17 29.24 -25.38 -17.51
C PRO A 17 28.77 -24.25 -16.58
N ILE A 18 29.65 -23.74 -15.73
CA ILE A 18 29.34 -22.61 -14.83
C ILE A 18 29.07 -21.34 -15.63
N PHE A 19 29.89 -21.07 -16.64
CA PHE A 19 29.74 -19.89 -17.50
C PHE A 19 28.48 -19.99 -18.37
N LEU A 20 28.19 -21.17 -18.93
CA LEU A 20 26.94 -21.43 -19.66
C LEU A 20 25.71 -21.30 -18.76
N ALA A 21 25.75 -21.81 -17.53
CA ALA A 21 24.67 -21.66 -16.57
C ALA A 21 24.46 -20.18 -16.20
N HIS A 22 25.53 -19.41 -16.02
CA HIS A 22 25.46 -17.98 -15.75
C HIS A 22 24.83 -17.20 -16.92
N LEU A 23 25.26 -17.46 -18.15
CA LEU A 23 24.69 -16.85 -19.35
C LEU A 23 23.23 -17.24 -19.54
N ASN A 24 22.88 -18.52 -19.36
CA ASN A 24 21.51 -18.99 -19.49
C ASN A 24 20.59 -18.33 -18.45
N ASN A 25 21.06 -18.17 -17.22
CA ASN A 25 20.30 -17.49 -16.18
C ASN A 25 20.10 -15.99 -16.50
N ARG A 26 21.14 -15.32 -17.01
CA ARG A 26 21.03 -13.91 -17.45
C ARG A 26 20.08 -13.76 -18.65
N LEU A 27 20.15 -14.65 -19.62
CA LEU A 27 19.27 -14.64 -20.80
C LEU A 27 17.83 -14.97 -20.44
N ALA A 28 17.61 -15.93 -19.54
CA ALA A 28 16.29 -16.24 -19.00
C ALA A 28 15.70 -15.02 -18.28
N HIS A 29 16.48 -14.34 -17.44
CA HIS A 29 16.04 -13.12 -16.77
C HIS A 29 15.70 -11.99 -17.76
N LEU A 30 16.53 -11.80 -18.81
CA LEU A 30 16.26 -10.81 -19.85
C LEU A 30 15.03 -11.16 -20.70
N LYS A 31 14.84 -12.44 -21.03
CA LYS A 31 13.67 -12.93 -21.77
C LYS A 31 12.40 -12.74 -20.94
N HIS A 32 12.40 -13.18 -19.68
CA HIS A 32 11.28 -12.94 -18.76
C HIS A 32 10.97 -11.46 -18.58
N SER A 33 11.99 -10.60 -18.52
CA SER A 33 11.79 -9.15 -18.45
C SER A 33 11.13 -8.59 -19.72
N LYS A 34 11.50 -9.08 -20.91
CA LYS A 34 10.87 -8.67 -22.18
C LYS A 34 9.44 -9.18 -22.30
N ASP A 35 9.20 -10.45 -21.97
CA ASP A 35 7.88 -11.07 -22.02
C ASP A 35 6.92 -10.38 -21.05
N SER A 36 7.38 -10.07 -19.83
CA SER A 36 6.61 -9.31 -18.84
C SER A 36 6.28 -7.88 -19.29
N LYS A 37 7.22 -7.20 -19.97
CA LYS A 37 6.95 -5.86 -20.54
C LYS A 37 5.94 -5.91 -21.68
N ALA A 38 6.02 -6.91 -22.55
CA ALA A 38 5.07 -7.10 -23.64
C ALA A 38 3.67 -7.44 -23.12
N GLU A 39 3.59 -8.24 -22.05
CA GLU A 39 2.32 -8.53 -21.37
C GLU A 39 1.73 -7.28 -20.71
N ALA A 40 2.52 -6.46 -20.04
CA ALA A 40 2.07 -5.19 -19.47
C ALA A 40 1.55 -4.22 -20.54
N LEU A 41 2.23 -4.11 -21.68
CA LEU A 41 1.77 -3.31 -22.81
C LEU A 41 0.44 -3.83 -23.38
N LYS A 42 0.32 -5.14 -23.57
CA LYS A 42 -0.92 -5.76 -24.04
C LYS A 42 -2.09 -5.51 -23.08
N LEU A 43 -1.84 -5.57 -21.77
CA LEU A 43 -2.86 -5.27 -20.75
C LEU A 43 -3.26 -3.79 -20.78
N ALA A 44 -2.31 -2.87 -21.02
CA ALA A 44 -2.60 -1.45 -21.19
C ALA A 44 -3.46 -1.20 -22.44
N ASP A 45 -3.09 -1.79 -23.59
CA ASP A 45 -3.85 -1.69 -24.84
C ASP A 45 -5.29 -2.24 -24.66
N GLU A 46 -5.44 -3.37 -23.97
CA GLU A 46 -6.75 -3.96 -23.67
C GLU A 46 -7.56 -3.08 -22.70
N PHE A 47 -6.90 -2.39 -21.77
CA PHE A 47 -7.52 -1.48 -20.82
C PHE A 47 -8.06 -0.19 -21.48
N GLU A 48 -7.37 0.31 -22.50
CA GLU A 48 -7.77 1.50 -23.27
C GLU A 48 -8.79 1.19 -24.37
N SER A 49 -8.98 -0.08 -24.72
CA SER A 49 -9.90 -0.48 -25.80
C SER A 49 -11.35 -0.05 -25.52
N SER A 50 -11.98 0.58 -26.53
CA SER A 50 -13.39 0.99 -26.47
C SER A 50 -14.37 -0.20 -26.34
N GLU A 51 -13.91 -1.42 -26.65
CA GLU A 51 -14.67 -2.65 -26.45
C GLU A 51 -14.77 -3.08 -24.99
N LEU A 52 -13.86 -2.61 -24.12
CA LEU A 52 -13.84 -2.97 -22.70
C LEU A 52 -15.12 -2.51 -22.00
N GLU A 53 -15.69 -1.37 -22.39
CA GLU A 53 -16.90 -0.83 -21.76
C GLU A 53 -18.11 -1.77 -21.92
N LYS A 54 -18.14 -2.59 -22.97
CA LYS A 54 -19.19 -3.59 -23.25
C LYS A 54 -19.01 -4.88 -22.45
N ARG A 55 -17.84 -5.10 -21.82
CA ARG A 55 -17.54 -6.31 -21.03
C ARG A 55 -18.13 -6.22 -19.62
N SER A 56 -18.23 -7.38 -18.95
CA SER A 56 -18.78 -7.47 -17.59
C SER A 56 -17.89 -6.77 -16.55
N ASN A 57 -18.50 -6.27 -15.47
CA ASN A 57 -17.77 -5.60 -14.39
C ASN A 57 -16.71 -6.50 -13.73
N LEU A 58 -16.98 -7.81 -13.64
CA LEU A 58 -16.02 -8.77 -13.09
C LEU A 58 -14.75 -8.86 -13.95
N TYR A 59 -14.90 -8.83 -15.27
CA TYR A 59 -13.77 -8.87 -16.20
C TYR A 59 -12.95 -7.59 -16.11
N LYS A 60 -13.62 -6.43 -16.09
CA LYS A 60 -13.00 -5.12 -15.88
C LYS A 60 -12.19 -5.05 -14.57
N ASP A 61 -12.74 -5.57 -13.48
CA ASP A 61 -12.05 -5.62 -12.19
C ASP A 61 -10.83 -6.56 -12.22
N ARG A 62 -10.92 -7.72 -12.90
CA ARG A 62 -9.77 -8.62 -13.05
C ARG A 62 -8.66 -7.99 -13.89
N LEU A 63 -9.01 -7.31 -14.98
CA LEU A 63 -8.07 -6.60 -15.83
C LEU A 63 -7.36 -5.49 -15.04
N ALA A 64 -8.10 -4.69 -14.27
CA ALA A 64 -7.54 -3.66 -13.40
C ALA A 64 -6.57 -4.22 -12.35
N LYS A 65 -6.89 -5.37 -11.74
CA LYS A 65 -6.00 -6.04 -10.78
C LYS A 65 -4.73 -6.54 -11.44
N SER A 66 -4.84 -7.06 -12.67
CA SER A 66 -3.69 -7.53 -13.45
C SER A 66 -2.79 -6.38 -13.88
N LEU A 67 -3.38 -5.28 -14.34
CA LEU A 67 -2.67 -4.10 -14.84
C LEU A 67 -1.74 -3.50 -13.77
N PHE A 68 -2.28 -3.27 -12.57
CA PHE A 68 -1.53 -2.68 -11.46
C PHE A 68 -0.89 -3.72 -10.52
N ASN A 69 -0.96 -5.01 -10.88
CA ASN A 69 -0.53 -6.13 -10.05
C ASN A 69 -1.02 -6.01 -8.59
N ASN A 70 -2.30 -5.68 -8.41
CA ASN A 70 -2.89 -5.43 -7.10
C ASN A 70 -4.31 -5.97 -6.98
N GLU A 71 -4.50 -7.01 -6.17
CA GLU A 71 -5.80 -7.70 -6.03
C GLU A 71 -6.90 -6.85 -5.38
N ALA A 72 -6.51 -5.77 -4.70
CA ALA A 72 -7.41 -4.95 -3.93
C ALA A 72 -8.15 -3.93 -4.82
N LEU A 73 -7.57 -3.59 -5.98
CA LEU A 73 -8.07 -2.53 -6.86
C LEU A 73 -9.37 -2.90 -7.58
N THR A 74 -10.21 -1.91 -7.81
CA THR A 74 -11.40 -2.02 -8.68
C THR A 74 -11.18 -1.26 -10.00
N TYR A 75 -11.96 -1.59 -11.03
CA TYR A 75 -11.89 -0.93 -12.33
C TYR A 75 -12.10 0.59 -12.26
N SER A 76 -13.05 1.07 -11.44
CA SER A 76 -13.30 2.50 -11.31
C SER A 76 -12.12 3.25 -10.67
N GLU A 77 -11.37 2.58 -9.80
CA GLU A 77 -10.17 3.16 -9.18
C GLU A 77 -9.01 3.14 -10.17
N ALA A 78 -8.81 2.03 -10.89
CA ALA A 78 -7.84 1.95 -11.98
C ALA A 78 -8.06 3.06 -13.03
N LYS A 79 -9.29 3.19 -13.55
CA LYS A 79 -9.66 4.21 -14.56
C LYS A 79 -9.49 5.64 -14.03
N PHE A 80 -9.53 5.84 -12.71
CA PHE A 80 -9.22 7.14 -12.12
C PHE A 80 -7.71 7.40 -12.12
N PHE A 81 -6.90 6.44 -11.68
CA PHE A 81 -5.45 6.62 -11.58
C PHE A 81 -4.76 6.69 -12.94
N THR A 82 -5.28 6.04 -13.99
CA THR A 82 -4.72 6.15 -15.35
C THR A 82 -4.79 7.57 -15.92
N LYS A 83 -5.60 8.46 -15.36
CA LYS A 83 -5.66 9.88 -15.75
C LYS A 83 -4.49 10.70 -15.21
N TYR A 84 -3.65 10.13 -14.37
CA TYR A 84 -2.54 10.81 -13.71
C TYR A 84 -1.21 10.19 -14.08
N GLU A 85 -0.17 11.02 -14.13
CA GLU A 85 1.19 10.56 -14.34
C GLU A 85 1.63 9.65 -13.19
N ASN A 86 2.44 8.63 -13.50
CA ASN A 86 2.93 7.64 -12.54
C ASN A 86 1.82 6.89 -11.79
N ALA A 87 0.76 6.47 -12.52
CA ALA A 87 -0.39 5.76 -11.98
C ALA A 87 -0.01 4.55 -11.08
N ASP A 88 1.01 3.78 -11.45
CA ASP A 88 1.48 2.62 -10.65
C ASP A 88 1.93 3.02 -9.24
N MET A 89 2.65 4.14 -9.12
CA MET A 89 3.12 4.66 -7.83
C MET A 89 1.91 5.06 -6.97
N TRP A 90 0.98 5.83 -7.54
CA TRP A 90 -0.20 6.31 -6.83
C TRP A 90 -1.13 5.19 -6.40
N VAL A 91 -1.29 4.15 -7.23
CA VAL A 91 -2.03 2.94 -6.86
C VAL A 91 -1.36 2.21 -5.69
N GLY A 92 -0.03 2.10 -5.71
CA GLY A 92 0.74 1.51 -4.63
C GLY A 92 0.52 2.21 -3.28
N GLU A 93 0.56 3.55 -3.26
CA GLU A 93 0.31 4.32 -2.04
C GLU A 93 -1.18 4.30 -1.65
N TYR A 94 -2.10 4.40 -2.61
CA TYR A 94 -3.54 4.35 -2.37
C TYR A 94 -3.95 3.06 -1.65
N VAL A 95 -3.42 1.91 -2.07
CA VAL A 95 -3.81 0.60 -1.49
C VAL A 95 -3.45 0.50 -0.01
N LYS A 96 -2.42 1.21 0.46
CA LYS A 96 -2.06 1.26 1.89
C LYS A 96 -3.12 2.01 2.71
N VAL A 97 -3.71 3.07 2.15
CA VAL A 97 -4.61 3.99 2.87
C VAL A 97 -6.10 3.87 2.50
N ARG A 98 -6.46 3.07 1.47
CA ARG A 98 -7.82 2.92 0.92
C ARG A 98 -8.94 2.78 1.94
N ASN A 99 -8.69 2.07 3.04
CA ASN A 99 -9.70 1.77 4.06
C ASN A 99 -10.07 3.02 4.89
N ARG A 100 -9.26 4.07 4.82
CA ARG A 100 -9.46 5.37 5.46
C ARG A 100 -9.91 6.45 4.49
N LEU A 101 -10.03 6.13 3.20
CA LEU A 101 -10.57 7.01 2.19
C LEU A 101 -12.05 6.68 1.94
N LYS A 102 -12.80 7.72 1.61
CA LYS A 102 -14.14 7.68 1.06
C LYS A 102 -14.04 8.03 -0.41
N ARG A 103 -14.77 7.31 -1.24
CA ARG A 103 -14.80 7.46 -2.69
C ARG A 103 -16.01 8.30 -3.04
N GLU A 104 -15.79 9.44 -3.68
CA GLU A 104 -16.86 10.28 -4.20
C GLU A 104 -17.08 9.94 -5.67
N ARG A 105 -18.34 9.69 -6.01
CA ARG A 105 -18.75 9.24 -7.32
C ARG A 105 -19.73 10.24 -7.91
N ASP A 106 -19.65 10.39 -9.23
CA ASP A 106 -20.60 11.15 -10.01
C ASP A 106 -21.97 10.45 -10.10
N GLU A 107 -22.95 11.12 -10.67
CA GLU A 107 -24.28 10.57 -10.99
C GLU A 107 -24.19 9.32 -11.88
N ASP A 108 -23.19 9.29 -12.77
CA ASP A 108 -22.86 8.13 -13.63
C ASP A 108 -22.10 7.01 -12.89
N GLY A 109 -21.82 7.17 -11.60
CA GLY A 109 -21.09 6.20 -10.78
C GLY A 109 -19.56 6.21 -11.00
N THR A 110 -19.05 7.14 -11.81
CA THR A 110 -17.61 7.32 -12.06
C THR A 110 -16.93 7.94 -10.85
N LEU A 111 -15.74 7.46 -10.49
CA LEU A 111 -14.96 8.01 -9.38
C LEU A 111 -14.40 9.39 -9.75
N ILE A 112 -14.78 10.43 -9.01
CA ILE A 112 -14.31 11.81 -9.22
C ILE A 112 -13.17 12.14 -8.27
N GLU A 113 -13.32 11.81 -6.99
CA GLU A 113 -12.42 12.29 -5.95
C GLU A 113 -12.34 11.34 -4.75
N PHE A 114 -11.23 11.40 -4.03
CA PHE A 114 -11.08 10.76 -2.73
C PHE A 114 -11.25 11.79 -1.61
N LYS A 115 -12.03 11.46 -0.58
CA LYS A 115 -12.19 12.28 0.63
C LYS A 115 -11.74 11.48 1.85
N ALA A 116 -11.23 12.14 2.87
CA ALA A 116 -10.94 11.48 4.15
C ALA A 116 -12.23 10.90 4.75
N ARG A 117 -12.23 9.61 5.12
CA ARG A 117 -13.39 8.97 5.77
C ARG A 117 -13.56 9.45 7.20
N ALA A 118 -12.45 9.63 7.90
CA ALA A 118 -12.44 10.09 9.28
C ALA A 118 -12.75 11.58 9.35
N LYS A 119 -13.64 11.95 10.27
CA LYS A 119 -13.89 13.37 10.57
C LYS A 119 -12.83 13.84 11.56
N TRP A 120 -12.49 15.13 11.53
CA TRP A 120 -11.45 15.69 12.40
C TRP A 120 -11.69 15.40 13.90
N TYR A 121 -12.95 15.42 14.35
CA TYR A 121 -13.29 15.13 15.75
C TYR A 121 -13.03 13.67 16.17
N THR A 122 -13.13 12.70 15.25
CA THR A 122 -12.84 11.28 15.60
C THR A 122 -11.35 11.06 15.80
N ILE A 123 -10.52 11.83 15.07
CA ILE A 123 -9.06 11.82 15.23
C ILE A 123 -8.71 12.41 16.59
N LEU A 124 -9.29 13.58 16.93
CA LEU A 124 -9.07 14.21 18.23
C LEU A 124 -9.52 13.31 19.40
N LEU A 125 -10.69 12.70 19.31
CA LEU A 125 -11.18 11.79 20.34
C LEU A 125 -10.23 10.60 20.53
N SER A 126 -9.68 10.06 19.45
CA SER A 126 -8.70 8.97 19.51
C SER A 126 -7.38 9.42 20.16
N LEU A 127 -6.97 10.66 19.92
CA LEU A 127 -5.77 11.23 20.54
C LEU A 127 -5.97 11.48 22.05
N PHE A 128 -7.11 12.02 22.45
CA PHE A 128 -7.48 12.13 23.87
C PHE A 128 -7.61 10.76 24.54
N GLY A 129 -8.20 9.78 23.86
CA GLY A 129 -8.28 8.40 24.31
C GLY A 129 -6.89 7.80 24.53
N TYR A 130 -5.96 7.98 23.58
CA TYR A 130 -4.57 7.58 23.73
C TYR A 130 -3.95 8.16 25.00
N ILE A 131 -4.06 9.49 25.20
CA ILE A 131 -3.50 10.16 26.38
C ILE A 131 -4.08 9.56 27.67
N ALA A 132 -5.40 9.46 27.77
CA ALA A 132 -6.08 8.94 28.95
C ALA A 132 -5.68 7.49 29.27
N PHE A 133 -5.73 6.61 28.27
CA PHE A 133 -5.39 5.20 28.44
C PHE A 133 -3.90 4.97 28.68
N ALA A 134 -3.02 5.77 28.07
CA ALA A 134 -1.58 5.70 28.32
C ALA A 134 -1.26 6.12 29.75
N PHE A 135 -1.87 7.20 30.26
CA PHE A 135 -1.68 7.62 31.65
C PHE A 135 -2.06 6.52 32.63
N VAL A 136 -3.21 5.86 32.43
CA VAL A 136 -3.63 4.75 33.29
C VAL A 136 -2.69 3.55 33.11
N GLY A 137 -2.45 3.12 31.88
CA GLY A 137 -1.64 1.94 31.59
C GLY A 137 -0.17 2.05 32.06
N LEU A 138 0.37 3.27 32.15
CA LEU A 138 1.74 3.53 32.59
C LEU A 138 1.91 3.72 34.10
N ILE A 139 0.82 3.71 34.89
CA ILE A 139 0.88 3.79 36.37
C ILE A 139 1.86 2.76 36.99
N PRO A 140 1.89 1.48 36.55
CA PRO A 140 2.79 0.47 37.12
C PRO A 140 4.26 0.81 36.90
N PHE A 141 4.58 1.55 35.84
CA PHE A 141 5.95 1.96 35.53
C PHE A 141 6.33 3.24 36.26
N TYR A 142 5.43 4.22 36.32
CA TYR A 142 5.69 5.50 36.97
C TYR A 142 5.72 5.40 38.51
N LYS A 143 4.84 4.58 39.10
CA LYS A 143 4.73 4.36 40.55
C LYS A 143 4.95 2.91 40.92
N ALA A 144 6.02 2.30 40.39
CA ALA A 144 6.31 0.88 40.55
C ALA A 144 6.28 0.41 42.00
N GLN A 145 6.94 1.12 42.92
CA GLN A 145 6.97 0.74 44.34
C GLN A 145 5.56 0.69 44.96
N LYS A 146 4.78 1.76 44.82
CA LYS A 146 3.41 1.83 45.36
C LYS A 146 2.47 0.81 44.70
N TYR A 147 2.67 0.54 43.41
CA TYR A 147 1.92 -0.47 42.68
C TYR A 147 2.23 -1.88 43.21
N MET A 148 3.50 -2.18 43.48
CA MET A 148 3.91 -3.45 44.09
C MET A 148 3.37 -3.58 45.52
N ASP A 149 3.39 -2.51 46.32
CA ASP A 149 2.80 -2.51 47.67
C ASP A 149 1.29 -2.86 47.63
N TRP A 150 0.55 -2.35 46.63
CA TRP A 150 -0.83 -2.73 46.42
C TRP A 150 -0.98 -4.20 46.06
N ILE A 151 -0.19 -4.72 45.11
CA ILE A 151 -0.22 -6.13 44.73
C ILE A 151 0.06 -7.03 45.93
N LEU A 152 1.11 -6.74 46.69
CA LEU A 152 1.48 -7.50 47.89
C LEU A 152 0.38 -7.45 48.94
N SER A 153 -0.23 -6.28 49.19
CA SER A 153 -1.34 -6.18 50.13
C SER A 153 -2.57 -7.02 49.74
N TYR A 154 -2.90 -7.10 48.44
CA TYR A 154 -3.98 -7.97 47.97
C TYR A 154 -3.59 -9.45 48.04
N TYR A 155 -2.34 -9.77 47.73
CA TYR A 155 -1.79 -11.11 47.79
C TYR A 155 -1.79 -11.67 49.23
N ASP A 156 -1.28 -10.90 50.20
CA ASP A 156 -1.22 -11.28 51.62
C ASP A 156 -2.60 -11.52 52.22
N LYS A 157 -3.64 -10.87 51.68
CA LYS A 157 -5.05 -11.07 52.07
C LYS A 157 -5.72 -12.25 51.35
N GLY A 158 -4.98 -13.01 50.53
CA GLY A 158 -5.50 -14.11 49.74
C GLY A 158 -6.41 -13.68 48.57
N MET A 159 -6.46 -12.40 48.22
CA MET A 159 -7.33 -11.86 47.17
C MET A 159 -6.68 -11.93 45.79
N LEU A 160 -6.38 -13.14 45.32
CA LEU A 160 -5.69 -13.38 44.04
C LEU A 160 -6.47 -12.84 42.83
N LEU A 161 -7.80 -12.88 42.87
CA LEU A 161 -8.64 -12.32 41.80
C LEU A 161 -8.42 -10.81 41.63
N SER A 162 -8.29 -10.07 42.73
CA SER A 162 -8.04 -8.62 42.72
C SER A 162 -6.67 -8.30 42.11
N VAL A 163 -5.65 -9.11 42.41
CA VAL A 163 -4.32 -8.98 41.79
C VAL A 163 -4.42 -9.13 40.27
N PHE A 164 -5.10 -10.18 39.80
CA PHE A 164 -5.29 -10.41 38.37
C PHE A 164 -6.01 -9.24 37.69
N ILE A 165 -7.10 -8.74 38.28
CA ILE A 165 -7.87 -7.61 37.73
C ILE A 165 -7.00 -6.36 37.61
N ILE A 166 -6.22 -6.03 38.64
CA ILE A 166 -5.36 -4.85 38.63
C ILE A 166 -4.31 -4.97 37.53
N VAL A 167 -3.64 -6.11 37.38
CA VAL A 167 -2.65 -6.31 36.31
C VAL A 167 -3.30 -6.25 34.93
N ALA A 168 -4.42 -6.97 34.75
CA ALA A 168 -5.15 -7.02 33.49
C ALA A 168 -5.66 -5.63 33.06
N LEU A 169 -6.17 -4.82 33.99
CA LEU A 169 -6.67 -3.47 33.72
C LEU A 169 -5.58 -2.61 33.06
N HIS A 170 -4.38 -2.59 33.64
CA HIS A 170 -3.28 -1.77 33.11
C HIS A 170 -2.80 -2.28 31.75
N ALA A 171 -2.73 -3.60 31.56
CA ALA A 171 -2.39 -4.20 30.27
C ALA A 171 -3.44 -3.88 29.18
N ILE A 172 -4.73 -3.97 29.51
CA ILE A 172 -5.82 -3.60 28.60
C ILE A 172 -5.77 -2.11 28.26
N CYS A 173 -5.52 -1.24 29.23
CA CYS A 173 -5.35 0.19 28.97
C CYS A 173 -4.16 0.47 28.04
N LEU A 174 -3.02 -0.19 28.21
CA LEU A 174 -1.89 -0.06 27.27
C LEU A 174 -2.26 -0.52 25.86
N ALA A 175 -2.95 -1.66 25.73
CA ALA A 175 -3.42 -2.15 24.45
C ALA A 175 -4.41 -1.17 23.78
N ALA A 176 -5.34 -0.61 24.56
CA ALA A 176 -6.28 0.40 24.08
C ALA A 176 -5.56 1.67 23.63
N ALA A 177 -4.59 2.16 24.40
CA ALA A 177 -3.76 3.30 24.02
C ALA A 177 -3.04 3.05 22.68
N PHE A 178 -2.42 1.88 22.53
CA PHE A 178 -1.76 1.50 21.28
C PHE A 178 -2.72 1.48 20.08
N LEU A 179 -3.93 0.93 20.24
CA LEU A 179 -4.95 0.92 19.19
C LEU A 179 -5.41 2.34 18.82
N CYS A 180 -5.59 3.22 19.81
CA CYS A 180 -5.90 4.63 19.59
C CYS A 180 -4.80 5.34 18.79
N LEU A 181 -3.53 5.12 19.14
CA LEU A 181 -2.40 5.72 18.43
C LEU A 181 -2.32 5.21 16.98
N LYS A 182 -2.44 3.90 16.78
CA LYS A 182 -2.44 3.27 15.45
C LYS A 182 -3.61 3.75 14.58
N TYR A 183 -4.74 4.10 15.19
CA TYR A 183 -5.85 4.71 14.47
C TYR A 183 -5.47 6.11 13.95
N VAL A 184 -4.86 6.94 14.81
CA VAL A 184 -4.41 8.29 14.45
C VAL A 184 -3.34 8.24 13.36
N GLU A 185 -2.34 7.37 13.49
CA GLU A 185 -1.28 7.15 12.50
C GLU A 185 -1.86 6.86 11.12
N ARG A 186 -2.75 5.86 11.01
CA ARG A 186 -3.39 5.51 9.73
C ARG A 186 -4.26 6.62 9.15
N CYS A 187 -4.81 7.50 9.99
CA CYS A 187 -5.55 8.67 9.53
C CYS A 187 -4.61 9.76 9.01
N ALA A 188 -3.45 9.93 9.65
CA ALA A 188 -2.39 10.83 9.19
C ALA A 188 -1.82 10.38 7.85
N ASP A 189 -1.51 9.08 7.69
CA ASP A 189 -1.03 8.51 6.41
C ASP A 189 -2.00 8.79 5.26
N ALA A 190 -3.30 8.62 5.51
CA ALA A 190 -4.33 8.94 4.52
C ALA A 190 -4.36 10.44 4.20
N GLY A 191 -4.17 11.31 5.19
CA GLY A 191 -4.07 12.75 4.98
C GLY A 191 -2.84 13.17 4.17
N ILE A 192 -1.68 12.56 4.47
CA ILE A 192 -0.42 12.78 3.73
C ILE A 192 -0.59 12.33 2.29
N PHE A 193 -1.10 11.13 2.05
CA PHE A 193 -1.40 10.63 0.71
C PHE A 193 -2.29 11.60 -0.07
N MET A 194 -3.39 12.07 0.52
CA MET A 194 -4.30 13.00 -0.15
C MET A 194 -3.58 14.30 -0.52
N ASN A 195 -2.83 14.88 0.43
CA ASN A 195 -2.10 16.11 0.21
C ASN A 195 -1.03 15.96 -0.89
N ASP A 196 -0.27 14.87 -0.86
CA ASP A 196 0.76 14.59 -1.84
C ASP A 196 0.15 14.29 -3.21
N PHE A 197 -0.96 13.56 -3.25
CA PHE A 197 -1.71 13.29 -4.48
C PHE A 197 -2.19 14.60 -5.12
N TYR A 198 -2.87 15.49 -4.39
CA TYR A 198 -3.33 16.76 -4.99
C TYR A 198 -2.20 17.70 -5.38
N LYS A 199 -1.06 17.64 -4.69
CA LYS A 199 0.06 18.53 -4.94
C LYS A 199 0.95 18.06 -6.09
N TYR A 200 1.14 16.75 -6.24
CA TYR A 200 2.13 16.17 -7.13
C TYR A 200 1.55 15.24 -8.21
N ALA A 201 0.28 14.85 -8.15
CA ALA A 201 -0.34 14.07 -9.22
C ALA A 201 -0.69 14.99 -10.38
N PHE A 202 0.18 15.03 -11.39
CA PHE A 202 -0.10 15.72 -12.64
C PHE A 202 -1.09 14.91 -13.45
N LYS A 203 -2.16 15.56 -13.90
CA LYS A 203 -3.15 14.94 -14.77
C LYS A 203 -2.54 14.86 -16.17
N VAL A 204 -2.62 13.69 -16.80
CA VAL A 204 -2.21 13.52 -18.19
C VAL A 204 -3.22 14.31 -19.02
N GLU A 205 -2.80 15.42 -19.60
CA GLU A 205 -3.62 16.13 -20.60
C GLU A 205 -3.76 15.21 -21.81
N ASN A 206 -4.99 14.83 -22.15
CA ASN A 206 -5.25 14.16 -23.41
C ASN A 206 -4.90 15.14 -24.53
N ILE A 207 -3.86 14.84 -25.30
CA ILE A 207 -3.43 15.61 -26.48
C ILE A 207 -4.45 15.49 -27.65
N GLU A 208 -5.68 15.03 -27.41
CA GLU A 208 -6.62 14.68 -28.48
C GLU A 208 -7.60 15.78 -28.91
N GLU A 209 -7.58 17.01 -28.37
CA GLU A 209 -8.54 18.06 -28.79
C GLU A 209 -7.96 19.49 -28.98
N GLN A 210 -6.69 19.63 -29.35
CA GLN A 210 -6.16 20.92 -29.83
C GLN A 210 -5.16 20.74 -30.98
N ASP A 211 -5.58 20.28 -32.17
CA ASP A 211 -4.97 20.77 -33.43
C ASP A 211 -5.69 20.39 -34.75
N ILE A 212 -7.02 20.53 -34.84
CA ILE A 212 -7.68 20.58 -36.17
C ILE A 212 -8.81 21.61 -36.11
N GLY A 213 -8.46 22.90 -36.14
CA GLY A 213 -9.49 23.94 -36.12
C GLY A 213 -9.06 25.38 -36.41
N GLU A 214 -7.77 25.66 -36.62
CA GLU A 214 -7.31 27.03 -36.87
C GLU A 214 -6.26 27.12 -37.99
N ILE A 215 -6.50 26.45 -39.10
CA ILE A 215 -5.86 26.77 -40.39
C ILE A 215 -6.96 26.87 -41.45
N ASP A 216 -7.76 27.93 -41.37
CA ASP A 216 -8.18 28.70 -42.55
C ASP A 216 -9.10 29.84 -42.10
N LYS A 217 -8.58 31.07 -42.22
CA LYS A 217 -9.26 32.37 -42.45
C LYS A 217 -8.49 33.50 -41.80
N VAL A 218 -7.38 33.89 -42.41
CA VAL A 218 -7.06 35.31 -42.53
C VAL A 218 -6.76 35.58 -44.00
N ALA A 219 -7.71 36.28 -44.62
CA ALA A 219 -7.59 36.93 -45.92
C ALA A 219 -6.66 38.15 -45.84
#